data_AF-A0AAJ7VXC8-F1
#
_entry.id   AF-A0AAJ7VXC8-F1
#
_cell.length_a   1.000
_cell.length_b   1.000
_cell.length_c   1.000
_cell.angle_alpha   90.00
_cell.angle_beta   90.00
_cell.angle_gamma   90.00
#
_symmetry.space_group_name_H-M   'P 1'
#
loop_
_entity.id
_entity.type
_entity.pdbx_description
1 polymer ?
#
loop_
_entity_poly.entity_id
_entity_poly.type
_entity_poly.pdbx_seq_one_letter_code
_entity_poly.pdbx_strand_id
1 'polypeptide(L)'
;MAEEAEIEETLDRDFLLFMTLAKTYYPQIVDQRDITLCTQWLSKLCGEKVEGIYQKRNRNVFLTHLLMNMQEGKMAGPFFKPPGEGPLPASNTVFGISATDEAFVADIDQPVDDMADDFQERSADGRTYVATRCLPNNQGTYAFVALNIDKELDNATDVTVIPCSMDKSKFRYTKALHELSTHTIPGENPSESEMEDFYIRNIEAKVSGDISQLYEELRAPMGQACGKIQNEIAFFDVLLSQIDEEIRGVTSGNNDFVKFLVSRLQQDLKKVPKMNHIFKLSSEQQHLKILEILRQKLIVRQQEQKRRNLLAEMDECMMASASQSKTCMGGANEPTESMWQLAVTRPLAETDIQRLYDVYPEESIAVFLDLLAEDRQAILERGRKRQNNLIESMRSEVYKEVQAGKAEYNKARAAYREWNEILSLVEEMMYEASNEVIEDVPQQKEILLTNMITDIKQTEDLVVEEACKGEILTEKIVDANVWKFSTQDDEGKNSAWEIKSAMERLRREIETYKIVIENQKHRIKELRDQLDYV
;
A
#
# COMPACT_ATOMS: atom_id res chain seq x y z
N MET A 1 -27.18 27.10 15.55
CA MET A 1 -27.28 28.48 15.06
C MET A 1 -25.95 29.06 14.59
N ALA A 2 -24.92 29.25 15.44
CA ALA A 2 -23.63 29.78 14.97
C ALA A 2 -22.91 28.79 14.03
N GLU A 3 -22.88 27.52 14.41
CA GLU A 3 -22.29 26.41 13.64
C GLU A 3 -23.01 26.15 12.32
N GLU A 4 -24.35 26.14 12.32
CA GLU A 4 -25.15 25.98 11.09
C GLU A 4 -24.89 27.11 10.09
N ALA A 5 -24.71 28.35 10.56
CA ALA A 5 -24.39 29.49 9.71
C ALA A 5 -22.98 29.38 9.09
N GLU A 6 -22.01 28.86 9.85
CA GLU A 6 -20.65 28.61 9.36
C GLU A 6 -20.60 27.52 8.27
N ILE A 7 -21.38 26.44 8.45
CA ILE A 7 -21.53 25.38 7.45
C ILE A 7 -22.17 25.94 6.18
N GLU A 8 -23.22 26.75 6.32
CA GLU A 8 -23.88 27.38 5.18
C GLU A 8 -22.97 28.33 4.40
N GLU A 9 -22.14 29.12 5.09
CA GLU A 9 -21.16 30.00 4.45
C GLU A 9 -20.09 29.21 3.70
N THR A 10 -19.63 28.09 4.29
CA THR A 10 -18.65 27.20 3.68
C THR A 10 -19.20 26.58 2.39
N LEU A 11 -20.44 26.10 2.40
CA LEU A 11 -21.07 25.55 1.19
C LEU A 11 -21.26 26.59 0.08
N ASP A 12 -21.51 27.85 0.42
CA ASP A 12 -21.58 28.92 -0.57
C ASP A 12 -20.19 29.30 -1.12
N ARG A 13 -19.14 29.24 -0.29
CA ARG A 13 -17.76 29.41 -0.72
C ARG A 13 -17.33 28.31 -1.69
N ASP A 14 -17.66 27.07 -1.39
CA ASP A 14 -17.39 25.91 -2.25
C ASP A 14 -18.12 26.04 -3.59
N PHE A 15 -19.38 26.49 -3.57
CA PHE A 15 -20.14 26.74 -4.79
C PHE A 15 -19.43 27.76 -5.71
N LEU A 16 -18.93 28.87 -5.15
CA LEU A 16 -18.18 29.88 -5.91
C LEU A 16 -16.86 29.34 -6.46
N LEU A 17 -16.17 28.47 -5.70
CA LEU A 17 -14.98 27.77 -6.18
C LEU A 17 -15.32 26.89 -7.39
N PHE A 18 -16.38 26.08 -7.29
CA PHE A 18 -16.85 25.21 -8.38
C PHE A 18 -17.28 26.02 -9.61
N MET A 19 -17.90 27.18 -9.44
CA MET A 19 -18.22 28.08 -10.55
C MET A 19 -16.97 28.63 -11.25
N THR A 20 -15.89 28.86 -10.50
CA THR A 20 -14.60 29.26 -11.07
C THR A 20 -14.01 28.13 -11.93
N LEU A 21 -14.11 26.87 -11.45
CA LEU A 21 -13.70 25.70 -12.23
C LEU A 21 -14.58 25.46 -13.46
N ALA A 22 -15.90 25.70 -13.36
CA ALA A 22 -16.83 25.57 -14.47
C ALA A 22 -16.39 26.46 -15.65
N LYS A 23 -15.95 27.68 -15.37
CA LYS A 23 -15.43 28.60 -16.40
C LYS A 23 -14.22 28.02 -17.14
N THR A 24 -13.35 27.27 -16.45
CA THR A 24 -12.16 26.64 -17.02
C THR A 24 -12.49 25.39 -17.83
N TYR A 25 -13.46 24.58 -17.40
CA TYR A 25 -13.81 23.33 -18.06
C TYR A 25 -14.86 23.47 -19.16
N TYR A 26 -15.71 24.50 -19.10
CA TYR A 26 -16.76 24.72 -20.09
C TYR A 26 -16.25 24.75 -21.56
N PRO A 27 -15.11 25.40 -21.89
CA PRO A 27 -14.56 25.38 -23.26
C PRO A 27 -14.11 24.00 -23.76
N GLN A 28 -13.98 23.00 -22.89
CA GLN A 28 -13.55 21.65 -23.25
C GLN A 28 -14.68 20.83 -23.90
N ILE A 29 -15.93 21.27 -23.76
CA ILE A 29 -17.08 20.63 -24.40
C ILE A 29 -17.13 21.06 -25.86
N VAL A 30 -16.96 20.09 -26.77
CA VAL A 30 -16.91 20.35 -28.22
C VAL A 30 -18.29 20.21 -28.89
N ASP A 31 -19.14 19.30 -28.41
CA ASP A 31 -20.46 19.05 -29.01
C ASP A 31 -21.45 20.17 -28.65
N GLN A 32 -22.04 20.79 -29.68
CA GLN A 32 -23.02 21.87 -29.54
C GLN A 32 -24.25 21.46 -28.72
N ARG A 33 -24.68 20.20 -28.81
CA ARG A 33 -25.79 19.69 -28.01
C ARG A 33 -25.42 19.67 -26.53
N ASP A 34 -24.22 19.20 -26.22
CA ASP A 34 -23.70 19.10 -24.86
C ASP A 34 -23.43 20.48 -24.26
N ILE A 35 -22.91 21.43 -25.05
CA ILE A 35 -22.81 22.85 -24.67
C ILE A 35 -24.19 23.40 -24.27
N THR A 36 -25.22 23.09 -25.05
CA THR A 36 -26.59 23.55 -24.78
C THR A 36 -27.13 22.95 -23.47
N LEU A 37 -26.95 21.64 -23.27
CA LEU A 37 -27.37 20.96 -22.04
C LEU A 37 -26.61 21.47 -20.82
N CYS A 38 -25.30 21.61 -20.93
CA CYS A 38 -24.43 22.18 -19.89
C CYS A 38 -24.87 23.59 -19.50
N THR A 39 -25.17 24.45 -20.48
CA THR A 39 -25.69 25.81 -20.23
C THR A 39 -27.01 25.78 -19.48
N GLN A 40 -27.92 24.88 -19.85
CA GLN A 40 -29.21 24.74 -19.16
C GLN A 40 -29.03 24.28 -17.71
N TRP A 41 -28.15 23.32 -17.47
CA TRP A 41 -27.85 22.84 -16.11
C TRP A 41 -27.15 23.90 -15.26
N LEU A 42 -26.17 24.63 -15.79
CA LEU A 42 -25.55 25.77 -15.10
C LEU A 42 -26.60 26.85 -14.78
N SER A 43 -27.47 27.18 -15.74
CA SER A 43 -28.56 28.14 -15.51
C SER A 43 -29.51 27.68 -14.41
N LYS A 44 -29.80 26.37 -14.30
CA LYS A 44 -30.62 25.80 -13.23
C LYS A 44 -29.92 25.89 -11.87
N LEU A 45 -28.66 25.46 -11.80
CA LEU A 45 -27.87 25.44 -10.56
C LEU A 45 -27.56 26.85 -10.03
N CYS A 46 -27.39 27.84 -10.90
CA CYS A 46 -27.14 29.23 -10.51
C CYS A 46 -28.43 30.04 -10.32
N GLY A 47 -29.52 29.69 -11.00
CA GLY A 47 -30.76 30.47 -11.01
C GLY A 47 -31.75 30.13 -9.90
N GLU A 48 -31.67 28.92 -9.34
CA GLU A 48 -32.57 28.50 -8.27
C GLU A 48 -32.12 29.09 -6.92
N LYS A 49 -33.07 29.64 -6.16
CA LYS A 49 -32.80 30.05 -4.78
C LYS A 49 -32.67 28.79 -3.91
N VAL A 50 -31.51 28.63 -3.31
CA VAL A 50 -31.16 27.45 -2.52
C VAL A 50 -30.98 27.89 -1.07
N GLU A 51 -31.88 27.44 -0.19
CA GLU A 51 -31.88 27.80 1.23
C GLU A 51 -31.70 26.54 2.09
N GLY A 52 -30.92 26.67 3.16
CA GLY A 52 -30.61 25.55 4.04
C GLY A 52 -29.45 24.68 3.58
N ILE A 53 -28.75 24.12 4.57
CA ILE A 53 -27.58 23.24 4.40
C ILE A 53 -27.84 22.11 3.40
N TYR A 54 -28.97 21.41 3.51
CA TYR A 54 -29.28 20.25 2.66
C TYR A 54 -29.37 20.61 1.18
N GLN A 55 -30.10 21.69 0.84
CA GLN A 55 -30.27 22.09 -0.55
C GLN A 55 -28.96 22.64 -1.13
N LYS A 56 -28.17 23.39 -0.34
CA LYS A 56 -26.84 23.89 -0.74
C LYS A 56 -25.88 22.73 -1.02
N ARG A 57 -25.86 21.73 -0.14
CA ARG A 57 -25.06 20.51 -0.33
C ARG A 57 -25.52 19.76 -1.58
N ASN A 58 -26.82 19.61 -1.79
CA ASN A 58 -27.38 18.97 -2.97
C ASN A 58 -26.96 19.70 -4.26
N ARG A 59 -27.11 21.03 -4.32
CA ARG A 59 -26.64 21.87 -5.44
C ARG A 59 -25.16 21.64 -5.73
N ASN A 60 -24.33 21.65 -4.69
CA ASN A 60 -22.88 21.50 -4.83
C ASN A 60 -22.51 20.10 -5.38
N VAL A 61 -23.16 19.04 -4.92
CA VAL A 61 -22.96 17.68 -5.46
C VAL A 61 -23.30 17.61 -6.96
N PHE A 62 -24.45 18.17 -7.36
CA PHE A 62 -24.80 18.25 -8.78
C PHE A 62 -23.77 19.04 -9.59
N LEU A 63 -23.27 20.16 -9.06
CA LEU A 63 -22.26 20.96 -9.73
C LEU A 63 -20.94 20.21 -9.87
N THR A 64 -20.49 19.48 -8.84
CA THR A 64 -19.27 18.65 -8.89
C THR A 64 -19.35 17.57 -9.97
N HIS A 65 -20.45 16.82 -10.04
CA HIS A 65 -20.62 15.82 -11.09
C HIS A 65 -20.75 16.45 -12.48
N LEU A 66 -21.36 17.63 -12.58
CA LEU A 66 -21.40 18.36 -13.85
C LEU A 66 -19.97 18.77 -14.28
N LEU A 67 -19.13 19.26 -13.36
CA LEU A 67 -17.74 19.61 -13.64
C LEU A 67 -16.92 18.42 -14.16
N MET A 68 -17.11 17.23 -13.57
CA MET A 68 -16.45 16.00 -14.05
C MET A 68 -16.82 15.71 -15.53
N ASN A 69 -18.10 15.83 -15.89
CA ASN A 69 -18.53 15.68 -17.29
C ASN A 69 -17.94 16.76 -18.21
N MET A 70 -17.81 18.01 -17.73
CA MET A 70 -17.17 19.08 -18.51
C MET A 70 -15.70 18.77 -18.77
N GLN A 71 -14.98 18.29 -17.75
CA GLN A 71 -13.56 17.92 -17.84
C GLN A 71 -13.32 16.76 -18.83
N GLU A 72 -14.25 15.81 -18.92
CA GLU A 72 -14.22 14.73 -19.89
C GLU A 72 -14.68 15.16 -21.30
N GLY A 73 -15.22 16.39 -21.43
CA GLY A 73 -15.74 16.95 -22.67
C GLY A 73 -17.02 16.27 -23.18
N LYS A 74 -17.72 15.49 -22.34
CA LYS A 74 -18.92 14.72 -22.71
C LYS A 74 -19.94 14.72 -21.59
N MET A 75 -21.21 14.96 -21.94
CA MET A 75 -22.30 14.92 -20.97
C MET A 75 -22.79 13.48 -20.74
N ALA A 76 -22.69 12.98 -19.51
CA ALA A 76 -23.17 11.64 -19.16
C ALA A 76 -24.23 11.65 -18.04
N GLY A 77 -24.89 10.49 -17.86
CA GLY A 77 -25.82 10.25 -16.76
C GLY A 77 -27.04 11.18 -16.77
N PRO A 78 -27.42 11.80 -15.62
CA PRO A 78 -28.60 12.65 -15.53
C PRO A 78 -28.50 13.91 -16.38
N PHE A 79 -27.28 14.32 -16.73
CA PHE A 79 -27.04 15.54 -17.50
C PHE A 79 -27.19 15.35 -19.01
N PHE A 80 -27.43 14.11 -19.48
CA PHE A 80 -27.75 13.84 -20.88
C PHE A 80 -29.18 14.27 -21.28
N LYS A 81 -29.96 14.75 -20.30
CA LYS A 81 -31.30 15.32 -20.46
C LYS A 81 -31.30 16.75 -19.90
N PRO A 82 -32.18 17.63 -20.41
CA PRO A 82 -32.35 18.96 -19.82
C PRO A 82 -32.79 18.85 -18.35
N PRO A 83 -32.44 19.82 -17.49
CA PRO A 83 -32.92 19.85 -16.11
C PRO A 83 -34.45 19.94 -16.07
N GLY A 84 -35.07 19.25 -15.11
CA GLY A 84 -36.52 19.37 -14.88
C GLY A 84 -36.92 20.76 -14.37
N GLU A 85 -38.19 21.13 -14.57
CA GLU A 85 -38.72 22.44 -14.15
C GLU A 85 -38.86 22.57 -12.62
N GLY A 86 -38.97 21.44 -11.91
CA GLY A 86 -39.09 21.38 -10.45
C GLY A 86 -37.77 21.58 -9.70
N PRO A 87 -37.79 21.51 -8.36
CA PRO A 87 -36.57 21.61 -7.55
C PRO A 87 -35.60 20.46 -7.86
N LEU A 88 -34.32 20.68 -7.56
CA LEU A 88 -33.30 19.64 -7.75
C LEU A 88 -33.68 18.36 -7.00
N PRO A 89 -33.74 17.20 -7.67
CA PRO A 89 -33.96 15.92 -7.00
C PRO A 89 -32.81 15.63 -6.02
N ALA A 90 -33.06 14.76 -5.04
CA ALA A 90 -32.04 14.39 -4.07
C ALA A 90 -30.88 13.66 -4.75
N SER A 91 -29.66 14.16 -4.55
CA SER A 91 -28.43 13.65 -5.19
C SER A 91 -28.17 12.19 -4.86
N ASN A 92 -28.46 11.73 -3.65
CA ASN A 92 -28.36 10.33 -3.26
C ASN A 92 -29.17 9.39 -4.17
N THR A 93 -30.35 9.82 -4.62
CA THR A 93 -31.24 9.05 -5.48
C THR A 93 -30.76 9.06 -6.93
N VAL A 94 -30.18 10.18 -7.37
CA VAL A 94 -29.75 10.36 -8.76
C VAL A 94 -28.37 9.74 -9.04
N PHE A 95 -27.45 9.86 -8.09
CA PHE A 95 -26.06 9.39 -8.24
C PHE A 95 -25.79 8.09 -7.47
N GLY A 96 -26.75 7.56 -6.71
CA GLY A 96 -26.61 6.30 -5.97
C GLY A 96 -25.70 6.39 -4.75
N ILE A 97 -25.55 7.58 -4.16
CA ILE A 97 -24.76 7.79 -2.95
C ILE A 97 -25.54 7.19 -1.76
N SER A 98 -25.03 6.11 -1.17
CA SER A 98 -25.67 5.44 -0.03
C SER A 98 -25.67 6.35 1.20
N ALA A 99 -26.79 6.40 1.93
CA ALA A 99 -26.97 7.23 3.14
C ALA A 99 -25.98 6.95 4.28
N THR A 100 -25.19 5.86 4.17
CA THR A 100 -24.09 5.54 5.09
C THR A 100 -22.95 6.56 5.08
N ASP A 101 -22.81 7.37 4.03
CA ASP A 101 -21.77 8.39 3.93
C ASP A 101 -22.11 9.70 4.66
N GLU A 102 -23.39 9.94 5.01
CA GLU A 102 -23.80 11.15 5.73
C GLU A 102 -23.43 11.13 7.22
N ALA A 103 -23.36 9.94 7.84
CA ALA A 103 -22.86 9.77 9.21
C ALA A 103 -21.33 9.93 9.31
N PHE A 104 -20.61 9.69 8.22
CA PHE A 104 -19.14 9.69 8.18
C PHE A 104 -18.53 11.11 8.18
N VAL A 105 -19.32 12.13 7.88
CA VAL A 105 -18.87 13.53 7.89
C VAL A 105 -19.07 14.19 9.26
N ALA A 106 -20.02 13.70 10.07
CA ALA A 106 -20.25 14.22 11.42
C ALA A 106 -19.15 13.81 12.43
N ASP A 107 -18.36 12.77 12.13
CA ASP A 107 -17.26 12.28 12.97
C ASP A 107 -15.92 13.00 12.69
N ILE A 108 -15.89 13.99 11.79
CA ILE A 108 -14.68 14.76 11.44
C ILE A 108 -14.45 15.94 12.42
N ASP A 109 -15.47 16.33 13.21
CA ASP A 109 -15.43 17.53 14.08
C ASP A 109 -15.01 17.27 15.54
N GLN A 110 -14.42 16.12 15.86
CA GLN A 110 -13.78 15.96 17.17
C GLN A 110 -12.43 16.72 17.19
N PRO A 111 -12.17 17.59 18.19
CA PRO A 111 -10.89 18.26 18.31
C PRO A 111 -9.82 17.21 18.61
N VAL A 112 -8.94 16.96 17.63
CA VAL A 112 -7.80 16.08 17.77
C VAL A 112 -6.77 16.78 18.65
N ASP A 113 -6.85 16.53 19.96
CA ASP A 113 -5.79 16.89 20.91
C ASP A 113 -4.48 16.18 20.52
N ASP A 114 -3.41 16.97 20.43
CA ASP A 114 -1.98 16.61 20.41
C ASP A 114 -1.63 15.18 19.94
N MET A 115 -1.68 14.92 18.62
CA MET A 115 -1.09 13.73 18.03
C MET A 115 0.23 14.05 17.32
N ALA A 116 1.29 13.34 17.74
CA ALA A 116 2.67 13.51 17.30
C ALA A 116 2.85 13.37 15.77
N ASP A 117 3.89 14.06 15.25
CA ASP A 117 4.20 14.28 13.83
C ASP A 117 4.39 13.02 12.94
N ASP A 118 4.33 11.81 13.49
CA ASP A 118 4.42 10.55 12.75
C ASP A 118 3.30 9.59 13.21
N PHE A 119 2.33 9.31 12.34
CA PHE A 119 1.25 8.37 12.63
C PHE A 119 1.73 6.95 12.37
N GLN A 120 1.71 6.10 13.40
CA GLN A 120 2.09 4.69 13.35
C GLN A 120 0.95 3.85 13.93
N GLU A 121 0.31 3.03 13.10
CA GLU A 121 -0.75 2.10 13.51
C GLU A 121 -0.28 0.66 13.29
N ARG A 122 -0.50 -0.20 14.29
CA ARG A 122 -0.21 -1.64 14.21
C ARG A 122 -1.51 -2.42 14.39
N SER A 123 -1.75 -3.43 13.55
CA SER A 123 -2.88 -4.33 13.71
C SER A 123 -2.81 -5.07 15.05
N ALA A 124 -3.96 -5.49 15.60
CA ALA A 124 -4.03 -6.18 16.89
C ALA A 124 -3.25 -7.51 16.92
N ASP A 125 -3.00 -8.12 15.76
CA ASP A 125 -2.18 -9.32 15.61
C ASP A 125 -0.71 -9.04 15.31
N GLY A 126 -0.31 -7.77 15.24
CA GLY A 126 1.07 -7.34 15.03
C GLY A 126 1.61 -7.53 13.60
N ARG A 127 0.78 -8.02 12.67
CA ARG A 127 1.17 -8.43 11.30
C ARG A 127 1.10 -7.34 10.26
N THR A 128 0.24 -6.35 10.46
CA THR A 128 0.11 -5.20 9.58
C THR A 128 0.60 -3.97 10.31
N TYR A 129 1.54 -3.27 9.69
CA TYR A 129 2.07 -2.01 10.19
C TYR A 129 1.83 -0.94 9.14
N VAL A 130 1.19 0.16 9.56
CA VAL A 130 0.97 1.33 8.72
C VAL A 130 1.69 2.51 9.35
N ALA A 131 2.62 3.11 8.60
CA ALA A 131 3.26 4.36 8.99
C ALA A 131 3.05 5.41 7.91
N THR A 132 2.57 6.57 8.29
CA THR A 132 2.44 7.72 7.41
C THR A 132 3.40 8.82 7.82
N ARG A 133 4.11 9.37 6.84
CA ARG A 133 5.02 10.49 7.07
C ARG A 133 4.85 11.54 5.98
N CYS A 134 4.83 12.79 6.40
CA CYS A 134 4.77 13.94 5.51
C CYS A 134 6.18 14.26 4.98
N LEU A 135 6.28 14.54 3.69
CA LEU A 135 7.54 14.97 3.07
C LEU A 135 7.95 16.37 3.58
N PRO A 136 9.26 16.65 3.66
CA PRO A 136 9.75 18.00 3.94
C PRO A 136 9.16 19.02 2.95
N ASN A 137 8.99 20.26 3.40
CA ASN A 137 8.41 21.35 2.60
C ASN A 137 7.00 21.04 2.07
N ASN A 138 6.26 20.15 2.73
CA ASN A 138 4.85 19.92 2.49
C ASN A 138 4.54 19.49 1.02
N GLN A 139 5.44 18.71 0.42
CA GLN A 139 5.33 18.25 -0.97
C GLN A 139 4.43 17.01 -1.16
N GLY A 140 3.90 16.46 -0.07
CA GLY A 140 3.01 15.30 -0.09
C GLY A 140 3.17 14.45 1.16
N THR A 141 2.45 13.33 1.18
CA THR A 141 2.49 12.33 2.26
C THR A 141 2.75 10.97 1.62
N TYR A 142 3.61 10.16 2.22
CA TYR A 142 3.74 8.74 1.85
C TYR A 142 3.29 7.87 3.02
N ALA A 143 2.64 6.75 2.68
CA ALA A 143 2.25 5.71 3.61
C ALA A 143 3.07 4.45 3.31
N PHE A 144 3.60 3.82 4.35
CA PHE A 144 4.19 2.50 4.29
C PHE A 144 3.22 1.52 4.91
N VAL A 145 2.81 0.50 4.15
CA VAL A 145 2.05 -0.65 4.64
C VAL A 145 2.97 -1.86 4.58
N ALA A 146 3.37 -2.38 5.74
CA ALA A 146 4.11 -3.62 5.84
C ALA A 146 3.17 -4.74 6.28
N LEU A 147 3.23 -5.87 5.58
CA LEU A 147 2.46 -7.08 5.85
C LEU A 147 3.43 -8.22 6.13
N ASN A 148 3.37 -8.80 7.33
CA ASN A 148 4.10 -10.00 7.66
C ASN A 148 3.25 -11.23 7.27
N ILE A 149 3.66 -11.90 6.19
CA ILE A 149 2.90 -12.99 5.55
C ILE A 149 3.29 -14.36 6.11
N ASP A 150 4.42 -14.47 6.82
CA ASP A 150 4.90 -15.77 7.30
C ASP A 150 4.10 -16.25 8.51
N LYS A 151 3.59 -17.48 8.37
CA LYS A 151 2.74 -18.16 9.35
C LYS A 151 3.39 -19.41 9.95
N GLU A 152 4.67 -19.66 9.69
CA GLU A 152 5.33 -20.87 10.16
C GLU A 152 6.41 -20.57 11.19
N LEU A 153 6.03 -20.55 12.47
CA LEU A 153 6.90 -21.07 13.52
C LEU A 153 6.14 -21.54 14.77
N ASP A 154 4.94 -22.09 14.61
CA ASP A 154 4.34 -22.93 15.65
C ASP A 154 4.22 -24.35 15.10
N ASN A 155 5.26 -25.16 15.38
CA ASN A 155 5.39 -26.61 15.18
C ASN A 155 5.59 -27.11 13.74
N ALA A 156 6.86 -27.20 13.33
CA ALA A 156 7.27 -27.97 12.16
C ALA A 156 7.36 -29.47 12.49
N THR A 157 6.49 -30.28 11.87
CA THR A 157 6.83 -31.62 11.37
C THR A 157 6.56 -31.64 9.87
N ASP A 158 7.66 -31.77 9.11
CA ASP A 158 7.82 -32.20 7.71
C ASP A 158 6.62 -32.16 6.75
N VAL A 159 6.71 -31.33 5.71
CA VAL A 159 6.46 -31.77 4.31
C VAL A 159 7.50 -31.15 3.37
N THR A 160 8.37 -32.01 2.84
CA THR A 160 9.29 -31.73 1.74
C THR A 160 8.57 -31.69 0.39
N VAL A 161 8.75 -30.63 -0.39
CA VAL A 161 8.54 -30.66 -1.84
C VAL A 161 9.84 -31.10 -2.52
N ILE A 162 9.80 -32.28 -3.14
CA ILE A 162 10.92 -32.86 -3.92
C ILE A 162 10.77 -32.44 -5.38
N PRO A 163 11.80 -31.87 -6.04
CA PRO A 163 11.93 -31.94 -7.48
C PRO A 163 12.69 -33.21 -7.91
N CYS A 164 12.22 -33.83 -8.98
CA CYS A 164 12.79 -35.00 -9.61
C CYS A 164 14.27 -34.82 -10.03
N SER A 165 15.17 -35.65 -9.49
CA SER A 165 16.13 -36.53 -10.22
C SER A 165 17.47 -36.71 -9.49
N MET A 166 17.85 -37.98 -9.26
CA MET A 166 19.16 -38.57 -8.86
C MET A 166 19.78 -38.05 -7.53
N ASP A 167 20.25 -38.83 -6.56
CA ASP A 167 21.09 -40.04 -6.58
C ASP A 167 21.03 -40.76 -5.20
N LYS A 168 21.15 -42.10 -5.17
CA LYS A 168 20.85 -42.97 -4.00
C LYS A 168 22.07 -43.35 -3.16
N SER A 169 22.84 -42.38 -2.68
CA SER A 169 23.89 -42.67 -1.69
C SER A 169 24.05 -41.55 -0.66
N LYS A 170 23.21 -41.56 0.38
CA LYS A 170 23.46 -40.97 1.72
C LYS A 170 22.22 -41.13 2.62
N PHE A 171 22.06 -42.29 3.24
CA PHE A 171 21.11 -42.49 4.36
C PHE A 171 21.85 -43.10 5.55
N ARG A 172 22.45 -42.23 6.39
CA ARG A 172 22.95 -42.59 7.73
C ARG A 172 22.69 -41.51 8.80
N TYR A 173 22.06 -40.39 8.47
CA TYR A 173 21.91 -39.26 9.40
C TYR A 173 20.52 -39.16 10.09
N THR A 174 19.50 -39.86 9.59
CA THR A 174 18.12 -39.72 10.09
C THR A 174 17.84 -40.47 11.40
N LYS A 175 18.71 -41.38 11.83
CA LYS A 175 18.51 -42.13 13.08
C LYS A 175 18.92 -41.35 14.34
N ALA A 176 19.77 -40.35 14.22
CA ALA A 176 20.25 -39.55 15.36
C ALA A 176 19.30 -38.40 15.75
N LEU A 177 18.41 -37.98 14.85
CA LEU A 177 17.46 -36.88 15.10
C LEU A 177 16.19 -37.33 15.82
N HIS A 178 15.82 -38.61 15.74
CA HIS A 178 14.61 -39.13 16.37
C HIS A 178 14.77 -39.38 17.89
N GLU A 179 16.00 -39.47 18.40
CA GLU A 179 16.29 -39.66 19.83
C GLU A 179 16.32 -38.33 20.62
N LEU A 180 16.18 -37.17 19.95
CA LEU A 180 16.26 -35.84 20.55
C LEU A 180 14.93 -35.29 21.11
N SER A 181 13.79 -35.95 20.87
CA SER A 181 12.47 -35.39 21.22
C SER A 181 11.92 -35.76 22.60
N THR A 182 12.64 -36.55 23.41
CA THR A 182 12.11 -37.01 24.70
C THR A 182 13.03 -36.61 25.84
N HIS A 183 13.03 -35.33 26.24
CA HIS A 183 13.27 -34.89 27.62
C HIS A 183 12.98 -33.39 27.78
N THR A 184 11.76 -33.07 28.22
CA THR A 184 11.33 -31.71 28.58
C THR A 184 11.42 -31.52 30.09
N ILE A 185 12.05 -30.43 30.56
CA ILE A 185 11.95 -29.90 31.92
C ILE A 185 11.19 -28.57 31.82
N PRO A 186 10.22 -28.27 32.70
CA PRO A 186 9.43 -27.05 32.62
C PRO A 186 10.15 -25.87 33.29
N GLY A 187 10.27 -24.77 32.57
CA GLY A 187 10.72 -23.47 33.05
C GLY A 187 10.45 -22.41 31.99
N GLU A 188 9.88 -21.28 32.41
CA GLU A 188 9.43 -20.16 31.59
C GLU A 188 10.44 -19.77 30.50
N ASN A 189 10.16 -20.15 29.26
CA ASN A 189 10.86 -19.61 28.12
C ASN A 189 10.17 -18.31 27.70
N PRO A 190 10.91 -17.21 27.49
CA PRO A 190 10.34 -15.99 26.93
C PRO A 190 9.74 -16.30 25.56
N SER A 191 8.60 -15.68 25.24
CA SER A 191 7.95 -15.88 23.94
C SER A 191 8.86 -15.41 22.81
N GLU A 192 8.68 -15.96 21.61
CA GLU A 192 9.47 -15.61 20.43
C GLU A 192 9.42 -14.11 20.11
N SER A 193 8.25 -13.49 20.28
CA SER A 193 8.02 -12.05 20.18
C SER A 193 8.84 -11.23 21.20
N GLU A 194 8.95 -11.71 22.44
CA GLU A 194 9.80 -11.08 23.47
C GLU A 194 11.30 -11.28 23.25
N MET A 195 11.67 -12.28 22.46
CA MET A 195 13.02 -12.49 21.98
C MET A 195 13.30 -11.49 20.85
N GLU A 196 12.41 -11.37 19.87
CA GLU A 196 12.51 -10.50 18.70
C GLU A 196 12.56 -9.00 19.05
N ASP A 197 11.63 -8.49 19.87
CA ASP A 197 11.62 -7.10 20.34
C ASP A 197 12.88 -6.75 21.16
N PHE A 198 13.43 -7.72 21.88
CA PHE A 198 14.67 -7.56 22.63
C PHE A 198 15.89 -7.53 21.69
N TYR A 199 15.91 -8.34 20.62
CA TYR A 199 16.98 -8.37 19.63
C TYR A 199 17.13 -7.03 18.91
N ILE A 200 16.01 -6.46 18.47
CA ILE A 200 15.95 -5.18 17.75
C ILE A 200 16.49 -4.05 18.64
N ARG A 201 16.04 -3.95 19.90
CA ARG A 201 16.41 -2.81 20.76
C ARG A 201 17.84 -2.85 21.32
N ASN A 202 18.39 -4.04 21.61
CA ASN A 202 19.61 -4.13 22.43
C ASN A 202 20.85 -4.64 21.68
N ILE A 203 20.70 -5.48 20.65
CA ILE A 203 21.83 -6.08 19.94
C ILE A 203 22.05 -5.40 18.58
N GLU A 204 21.00 -4.94 17.91
CA GLU A 204 21.10 -4.29 16.61
C GLU A 204 21.87 -2.96 16.65
N ALA A 205 21.55 -2.09 17.61
CA ALA A 205 22.20 -0.78 17.75
C ALA A 205 23.73 -0.86 17.99
N LYS A 206 24.22 -1.87 18.73
CA LYS A 206 25.65 -2.03 19.06
C LYS A 206 26.47 -2.59 17.90
N VAL A 207 25.95 -3.60 17.20
CA VAL A 207 26.63 -4.19 16.03
C VAL A 207 26.58 -3.22 14.82
N SER A 208 25.50 -2.44 14.71
CA SER A 208 25.28 -1.39 13.70
C SER A 208 26.31 -0.26 13.72
N GLY A 209 26.60 0.27 14.91
CA GLY A 209 27.59 1.34 15.07
C GLY A 209 28.99 0.88 14.65
N ASP A 210 29.36 -0.34 15.02
CA ASP A 210 30.69 -0.89 14.82
C ASP A 210 30.94 -1.30 13.35
N ILE A 211 29.95 -1.88 12.64
CA ILE A 211 30.10 -2.20 11.19
C ILE A 211 30.26 -0.91 10.36
N SER A 212 29.56 0.16 10.73
CA SER A 212 29.64 1.44 10.03
C SER A 212 30.99 2.12 10.27
N GLN A 213 31.50 2.11 11.52
CA GLN A 213 32.84 2.63 11.86
C GLN A 213 33.96 1.81 11.19
N LEU A 214 33.87 0.48 11.16
CA LEU A 214 34.88 -0.35 10.51
C LEU A 214 34.86 -0.24 8.98
N TYR A 215 33.68 -0.03 8.37
CA TYR A 215 33.58 0.29 6.95
C TYR A 215 34.29 1.62 6.65
N GLU A 216 34.17 2.62 7.54
CA GLU A 216 34.92 3.87 7.44
C GLU A 216 36.44 3.69 7.67
N GLU A 217 36.86 2.84 8.60
CA GLU A 217 38.28 2.53 8.86
C GLU A 217 38.96 1.76 7.71
N LEU A 218 38.25 0.81 7.08
CA LEU A 218 38.71 0.08 5.90
C LEU A 218 38.79 0.99 4.64
N ARG A 219 38.10 2.14 4.63
CA ARG A 219 38.06 3.12 3.53
C ARG A 219 39.25 4.09 3.54
N ALA A 220 40.07 4.10 4.60
CA ALA A 220 40.99 5.18 4.91
C ALA A 220 42.16 5.48 3.92
N PRO A 221 42.30 4.84 2.73
CA PRO A 221 43.18 5.41 1.70
C PRO A 221 42.55 5.70 0.33
N MET A 222 41.24 5.51 0.07
CA MET A 222 40.70 5.67 -1.30
C MET A 222 39.74 6.86 -1.45
N GLY A 223 40.31 8.02 -1.77
CA GLY A 223 39.58 9.26 -2.05
C GLY A 223 38.98 9.32 -3.45
N GLN A 224 37.66 9.23 -3.57
CA GLN A 224 36.86 9.97 -4.57
C GLN A 224 35.35 9.85 -4.29
N ALA A 225 34.61 10.95 -4.44
CA ALA A 225 33.27 11.11 -3.89
C ALA A 225 32.09 10.64 -4.76
N CYS A 226 32.30 10.27 -6.02
CA CYS A 226 31.20 10.00 -6.96
C CYS A 226 30.91 8.49 -7.19
N GLY A 227 31.75 7.58 -6.70
CA GLY A 227 31.50 6.12 -6.72
C GLY A 227 31.03 5.53 -5.37
N LYS A 228 30.63 6.38 -4.41
CA LYS A 228 30.51 6.03 -2.99
C LYS A 228 29.37 5.05 -2.67
N ILE A 229 28.31 5.01 -3.49
CA ILE A 229 27.04 4.36 -3.13
C ILE A 229 26.96 2.91 -3.63
N GLN A 230 27.45 2.62 -4.84
CA GLN A 230 27.44 1.25 -5.40
C GLN A 230 28.43 0.31 -4.68
N ASN A 231 29.50 0.88 -4.09
CA ASN A 231 30.54 0.11 -3.39
C ASN A 231 30.08 -0.46 -2.03
N GLU A 232 29.03 0.10 -1.42
CA GLU A 232 28.50 -0.38 -0.13
C GLU A 232 27.61 -1.62 -0.30
N ILE A 233 26.74 -1.63 -1.32
CA ILE A 233 25.90 -2.82 -1.62
C ILE A 233 26.77 -4.00 -2.05
N ALA A 234 27.75 -3.75 -2.93
CA ALA A 234 28.69 -4.78 -3.38
C ALA A 234 29.50 -5.38 -2.22
N PHE A 235 29.83 -4.58 -1.21
CA PHE A 235 30.49 -5.06 0.01
C PHE A 235 29.60 -6.05 0.78
N PHE A 236 28.32 -5.73 0.98
CA PHE A 236 27.38 -6.65 1.63
C PHE A 236 27.19 -7.95 0.83
N ASP A 237 27.13 -7.88 -0.50
CA ASP A 237 27.00 -9.06 -1.37
C ASP A 237 28.21 -10.00 -1.22
N VAL A 238 29.43 -9.45 -1.22
CA VAL A 238 30.67 -10.24 -1.03
C VAL A 238 30.68 -10.91 0.35
N LEU A 239 30.28 -10.19 1.40
CA LEU A 239 30.23 -10.72 2.76
C LEU A 239 29.19 -11.81 2.94
N LEU A 240 28.00 -11.61 2.38
CA LEU A 240 26.92 -12.61 2.40
C LEU A 240 27.33 -13.88 1.66
N SER A 241 27.97 -13.74 0.49
CA SER A 241 28.49 -14.90 -0.26
C SER A 241 29.50 -15.72 0.56
N GLN A 242 30.40 -15.04 1.27
CA GLN A 242 31.41 -15.70 2.11
C GLN A 242 30.80 -16.42 3.31
N ILE A 243 29.80 -15.80 3.96
CA ILE A 243 29.05 -16.45 5.04
C ILE A 243 28.26 -17.66 4.52
N ASP A 244 27.65 -17.55 3.34
CA ASP A 244 26.90 -18.65 2.71
C ASP A 244 27.81 -19.81 2.29
N GLU A 245 29.03 -19.54 1.83
CA GLU A 245 30.05 -20.55 1.57
C GLU A 245 30.53 -21.25 2.85
N GLU A 246 30.65 -20.51 3.96
CA GLU A 246 31.03 -21.05 5.26
C GLU A 246 29.92 -21.90 5.89
N ILE A 247 28.65 -21.45 5.82
CA ILE A 247 27.48 -22.23 6.27
C ILE A 247 27.33 -23.52 5.46
N ARG A 248 27.60 -23.49 4.14
CA ARG A 248 27.56 -24.68 3.28
C ARG A 248 28.77 -25.62 3.47
N GLY A 249 29.76 -25.23 4.27
CA GLY A 249 30.98 -26.00 4.50
C GLY A 249 31.92 -26.08 3.30
N VAL A 250 31.78 -25.16 2.33
CA VAL A 250 32.59 -25.13 1.09
C VAL A 250 33.96 -24.51 1.34
N THR A 251 34.02 -23.47 2.17
CA THR A 251 35.26 -22.80 2.56
C THR A 251 35.44 -22.85 4.07
N SER A 252 36.56 -23.41 4.54
CA SER A 252 36.88 -23.46 5.96
C SER A 252 37.37 -22.10 6.45
N GLY A 253 36.46 -21.23 6.90
CA GLY A 253 36.67 -20.11 7.83
C GLY A 253 37.94 -19.28 7.68
N ASN A 254 38.51 -19.08 6.49
CA ASN A 254 39.77 -18.34 6.32
C ASN A 254 39.58 -16.83 6.19
N ASN A 255 38.34 -16.36 6.30
CA ASN A 255 38.07 -14.94 6.28
C ASN A 255 38.21 -14.33 7.69
N ASP A 256 39.31 -13.61 7.91
CA ASP A 256 39.59 -12.92 9.17
C ASP A 256 38.48 -11.92 9.55
N PHE A 257 37.78 -11.36 8.56
CA PHE A 257 36.69 -10.42 8.78
C PHE A 257 35.42 -11.12 9.30
N VAL A 258 35.02 -12.25 8.70
CA VAL A 258 33.88 -13.04 9.19
C VAL A 258 34.19 -13.57 10.60
N LYS A 259 35.41 -14.04 10.85
CA LYS A 259 35.87 -14.43 12.20
C LYS A 259 35.75 -13.30 13.22
N PHE A 260 36.11 -12.08 12.84
CA PHE A 260 36.00 -10.91 13.70
C PHE A 260 34.53 -10.62 14.05
N LEU A 261 33.66 -10.59 13.04
CA LEU A 261 32.22 -10.36 13.23
C LEU A 261 31.57 -11.45 14.08
N VAL A 262 31.91 -12.72 13.84
CA VAL A 262 31.44 -13.87 14.64
C VAL A 262 31.92 -13.72 16.09
N SER A 263 33.19 -13.40 16.33
CA SER A 263 33.75 -13.23 17.67
C SER A 263 33.07 -12.09 18.43
N ARG A 264 32.78 -10.99 17.74
CA ARG A 264 32.08 -9.83 18.32
C ARG A 264 30.62 -10.16 18.63
N LEU A 265 29.90 -10.75 17.68
CA LEU A 265 28.52 -11.20 17.87
C LEU A 265 28.43 -12.20 19.02
N GLN A 266 29.41 -13.09 19.14
CA GLN A 266 29.52 -14.02 20.27
C GLN A 266 29.66 -13.29 21.62
N GLN A 267 30.48 -12.23 21.70
CA GLN A 267 30.60 -11.43 22.92
C GLN A 267 29.29 -10.72 23.28
N ASP A 268 28.55 -10.23 22.29
CA ASP A 268 27.28 -9.55 22.53
C ASP A 268 26.17 -10.52 22.91
N LEU A 269 26.11 -11.69 22.28
CA LEU A 269 25.18 -12.75 22.65
C LEU A 269 25.43 -13.26 24.08
N LYS A 270 26.69 -13.29 24.57
CA LYS A 270 27.01 -13.65 25.96
C LYS A 270 26.45 -12.67 27.00
N LYS A 271 26.24 -11.41 26.62
CA LYS A 271 25.68 -10.39 27.52
C LYS A 271 24.16 -10.53 27.70
N VAL A 272 23.52 -11.38 26.89
CA VAL A 272 22.07 -11.51 26.81
C VAL A 272 21.64 -12.83 27.47
N PRO A 273 20.98 -12.80 28.65
CA PRO A 273 20.61 -14.01 29.38
C PRO A 273 19.72 -14.95 28.57
N LYS A 274 18.83 -14.41 27.73
CA LYS A 274 17.91 -15.17 26.86
C LYS A 274 18.64 -16.02 25.81
N MET A 275 19.85 -15.61 25.41
CA MET A 275 20.66 -16.29 24.38
C MET A 275 21.66 -17.32 24.94
N ASN A 276 21.63 -17.58 26.25
CA ASN A 276 22.54 -18.53 26.89
C ASN A 276 22.41 -19.96 26.36
N HIS A 277 21.27 -20.33 25.76
CA HIS A 277 21.05 -21.65 25.19
C HIS A 277 21.96 -21.92 23.97
N ILE A 278 22.32 -20.91 23.18
CA ILE A 278 23.25 -21.05 22.05
C ILE A 278 24.63 -21.52 22.52
N PHE A 279 25.07 -21.05 23.68
CA PHE A 279 26.37 -21.42 24.27
C PHE A 279 26.39 -22.81 24.91
N LYS A 280 25.23 -23.48 25.01
CA LYS A 280 25.16 -24.89 25.44
C LYS A 280 25.36 -25.88 24.28
N LEU A 281 25.36 -25.39 23.05
CA LEU A 281 25.57 -26.19 21.84
C LEU A 281 27.06 -26.58 21.69
N SER A 282 27.34 -27.58 20.86
CA SER A 282 28.72 -27.90 20.49
C SER A 282 29.39 -26.72 19.77
N SER A 283 30.72 -26.61 19.83
CA SER A 283 31.44 -25.47 19.24
C SER A 283 31.12 -25.26 17.75
N GLU A 284 30.86 -26.35 17.01
CA GLU A 284 30.52 -26.32 15.59
C GLU A 284 29.08 -25.82 15.36
N GLN A 285 28.12 -26.33 16.13
CA GLN A 285 26.72 -25.87 16.09
C GLN A 285 26.58 -24.42 16.56
N GLN A 286 27.35 -24.04 17.58
CA GLN A 286 27.39 -22.68 18.08
C GLN A 286 27.90 -21.71 17.00
N HIS A 287 28.96 -22.09 16.28
CA HIS A 287 29.50 -21.29 15.17
C HIS A 287 28.50 -21.13 14.03
N LEU A 288 27.85 -22.22 13.60
CA LEU A 288 26.81 -22.18 12.56
C LEU A 288 25.62 -21.30 12.96
N LYS A 289 25.13 -21.41 14.20
CA LYS A 289 24.03 -20.55 14.67
C LYS A 289 24.43 -19.08 14.74
N ILE A 290 25.67 -18.77 15.08
CA ILE A 290 26.15 -17.38 15.08
C ILE A 290 26.28 -16.84 13.64
N LEU A 291 26.72 -17.66 12.68
CA LEU A 291 26.77 -17.29 11.26
C LEU A 291 25.37 -17.06 10.67
N GLU A 292 24.38 -17.87 11.01
CA GLU A 292 22.99 -17.66 10.59
C GLU A 292 22.44 -16.31 11.08
N ILE A 293 22.68 -15.98 12.34
CA ILE A 293 22.26 -14.69 12.92
C ILE A 293 22.99 -13.54 12.23
N LEU A 294 24.28 -13.69 11.95
CA LEU A 294 25.07 -12.69 11.24
C LEU A 294 24.56 -12.45 9.81
N ARG A 295 24.23 -13.54 9.10
CA ARG A 295 23.66 -13.50 7.75
C ARG A 295 22.36 -12.71 7.71
N GLN A 296 21.42 -13.03 8.62
CA GLN A 296 20.13 -12.33 8.71
C GLN A 296 20.33 -10.83 8.93
N LYS A 297 21.24 -10.44 9.83
CA LYS A 297 21.57 -9.03 10.08
C LYS A 297 22.13 -8.31 8.86
N LEU A 298 23.02 -8.96 8.10
CA LEU A 298 23.60 -8.36 6.91
C LEU A 298 22.55 -8.17 5.80
N ILE A 299 21.57 -9.07 5.67
CA ILE A 299 20.46 -8.94 4.72
C ILE A 299 19.60 -7.72 5.06
N VAL A 300 19.16 -7.60 6.31
CA VAL A 300 18.35 -6.45 6.77
C VAL A 300 19.09 -5.14 6.49
N ARG A 301 20.39 -5.09 6.79
CA ARG A 301 21.22 -3.91 6.53
C ARG A 301 21.39 -3.58 5.06
N GLN A 302 21.57 -4.59 4.22
CA GLN A 302 21.64 -4.40 2.79
C GLN A 302 20.33 -3.79 2.25
N GLN A 303 19.18 -4.27 2.73
CA GLN A 303 17.87 -3.74 2.35
C GLN A 303 17.68 -2.29 2.81
N GLU A 304 18.07 -1.95 4.04
CA GLU A 304 18.06 -0.57 4.53
C GLU A 304 18.90 0.35 3.65
N GLN A 305 20.09 -0.09 3.23
CA GLN A 305 20.96 0.70 2.38
C GLN A 305 20.42 0.85 0.97
N LYS A 306 19.86 -0.23 0.37
CA LYS A 306 19.13 -0.15 -0.91
C LYS A 306 17.99 0.86 -0.85
N ARG A 307 17.24 0.90 0.26
CA ARG A 307 16.16 1.87 0.48
C ARG A 307 16.67 3.31 0.55
N ARG A 308 17.77 3.55 1.27
CA ARG A 308 18.40 4.89 1.33
C ARG A 308 18.87 5.36 -0.04
N ASN A 309 19.44 4.46 -0.84
CA ASN A 309 19.90 4.79 -2.19
C ASN A 309 18.74 5.18 -3.11
N LEU A 310 17.65 4.42 -3.07
CA LEU A 310 16.45 4.74 -3.83
C LEU A 310 15.87 6.11 -3.45
N LEU A 311 15.81 6.42 -2.15
CA LEU A 311 15.36 7.73 -1.67
C LEU A 311 16.26 8.87 -2.17
N ALA A 312 17.58 8.68 -2.12
CA ALA A 312 18.52 9.68 -2.63
C ALA A 312 18.38 9.90 -4.14
N GLU A 313 18.17 8.82 -4.92
CA GLU A 313 17.95 8.90 -6.37
C GLU A 313 16.63 9.60 -6.71
N MET A 314 15.57 9.33 -5.94
CA MET A 314 14.29 10.04 -6.07
C MET A 314 14.44 11.54 -5.75
N ASP A 315 15.15 11.90 -4.68
CA ASP A 315 15.42 13.28 -4.32
C ASP A 315 16.25 14.00 -5.40
N GLU A 316 17.27 13.34 -5.97
CA GLU A 316 18.08 13.88 -7.05
C GLU A 316 17.26 14.08 -8.33
N CYS A 317 16.39 13.12 -8.69
CA CYS A 317 15.45 13.25 -9.81
C CYS A 317 14.49 14.43 -9.61
N MET A 318 13.92 14.59 -8.41
CA MET A 318 13.02 15.71 -8.12
C MET A 318 13.74 17.06 -8.20
N MET A 319 14.97 17.15 -7.68
CA MET A 319 15.77 18.39 -7.73
C MET A 319 16.27 18.71 -9.15
N ALA A 320 16.61 17.70 -9.95
CA ALA A 320 16.99 17.86 -11.35
C ALA A 320 15.78 18.32 -12.21
N SER A 321 14.59 17.79 -11.94
CA SER A 321 13.34 18.18 -12.60
C SER A 321 12.96 19.64 -12.33
N ALA A 322 13.18 20.11 -11.09
CA ALA A 322 12.98 21.52 -10.73
C ALA A 322 13.96 22.48 -11.44
N SER A 323 15.14 21.98 -11.81
CA SER A 323 16.20 22.78 -12.43
C SER A 323 16.07 22.91 -13.96
N GLN A 324 15.31 22.03 -14.62
CA GLN A 324 15.11 22.04 -16.08
C GLN A 324 13.96 22.93 -16.56
N SER A 325 13.22 23.59 -15.66
CA SER A 325 12.14 24.56 -15.98
C SER A 325 12.66 25.94 -16.43
N LYS A 326 13.79 25.98 -17.16
CA LYS A 326 14.40 27.21 -17.68
C LYS A 326 14.71 27.06 -19.16
N THR A 327 13.68 27.12 -20.02
CA THR A 327 13.64 27.92 -21.27
C THR A 327 12.42 27.55 -22.12
N CYS A 328 11.33 28.30 -21.94
CA CYS A 328 10.35 28.55 -23.01
C CYS A 328 9.96 30.02 -22.95
N MET A 329 10.83 30.86 -23.52
CA MET A 329 10.48 32.24 -23.90
C MET A 329 9.53 32.15 -25.09
N GLY A 330 8.26 32.55 -24.93
CA GLY A 330 7.37 32.79 -26.06
C GLY A 330 5.92 32.39 -25.85
N GLY A 331 5.21 33.09 -24.97
CA GLY A 331 3.75 32.97 -24.85
C GLY A 331 3.26 33.89 -23.74
N ALA A 332 2.46 34.89 -24.10
CA ALA A 332 2.01 35.93 -23.19
C ALA A 332 1.17 35.37 -22.04
N ASN A 333 1.74 35.49 -20.84
CA ASN A 333 1.11 35.92 -19.59
C ASN A 333 -0.11 35.14 -19.07
N GLU A 334 0.15 33.96 -18.53
CA GLU A 334 -0.31 33.70 -17.16
C GLU A 334 0.92 33.70 -16.26
N PRO A 335 0.95 34.53 -15.19
CA PRO A 335 2.03 34.45 -14.24
C PRO A 335 1.98 33.07 -13.58
N THR A 336 2.92 32.21 -13.95
CA THR A 336 3.07 30.89 -13.36
C THR A 336 3.18 31.02 -11.84
N GLU A 337 2.66 30.04 -11.11
CA GLU A 337 2.67 29.99 -9.65
C GLU A 337 4.09 30.19 -9.06
N SER A 338 5.11 29.80 -9.83
CA SER A 338 6.53 30.08 -9.59
C SER A 338 6.87 31.58 -9.55
N MET A 339 6.29 32.42 -10.42
CA MET A 339 6.49 33.88 -10.37
C MET A 339 5.86 34.52 -9.14
N TRP A 340 4.68 34.05 -8.71
CA TRP A 340 4.06 34.54 -7.48
C TRP A 340 4.86 34.12 -6.24
N GLN A 341 5.35 32.88 -6.20
CA GLN A 341 6.27 32.44 -5.16
C GLN A 341 7.54 33.28 -5.13
N LEU A 342 8.15 33.58 -6.29
CA LEU A 342 9.33 34.43 -6.38
C LEU A 342 9.04 35.88 -5.94
N ALA A 343 7.90 36.45 -6.31
CA ALA A 343 7.50 37.81 -5.93
C ALA A 343 7.24 37.93 -4.41
N VAL A 344 6.70 36.87 -3.80
CA VAL A 344 6.40 36.83 -2.35
C VAL A 344 7.62 36.42 -1.51
N THR A 345 8.65 35.79 -2.08
CA THR A 345 9.84 35.34 -1.33
C THR A 345 11.05 36.24 -1.51
N ARG A 346 11.17 36.92 -2.65
CA ARG A 346 12.33 37.78 -2.92
C ARG A 346 12.16 39.14 -2.24
N PRO A 347 13.12 39.60 -1.43
CA PRO A 347 13.13 40.98 -0.95
C PRO A 347 13.27 41.96 -2.12
N LEU A 348 12.68 43.14 -2.01
CA LEU A 348 12.87 44.21 -2.99
C LEU A 348 14.35 44.52 -3.15
N ALA A 349 14.82 44.69 -4.39
CA ALA A 349 16.20 45.07 -4.64
C ALA A 349 16.46 46.49 -4.13
N GLU A 350 17.62 46.72 -3.51
CA GLU A 350 18.03 48.05 -3.03
C GLU A 350 17.96 49.12 -4.13
N THR A 351 18.22 48.75 -5.38
CA THR A 351 18.11 49.64 -6.53
C THR A 351 16.68 50.14 -6.78
N ASP A 352 15.68 49.31 -6.52
CA ASP A 352 14.27 49.67 -6.72
C ASP A 352 13.76 50.50 -5.54
N ILE A 353 14.23 50.19 -4.33
CA ILE A 353 13.99 51.01 -3.14
C ILE A 353 14.58 52.41 -3.34
N GLN A 354 15.81 52.51 -3.83
CA GLN A 354 16.47 53.79 -4.10
C GLN A 354 15.71 54.62 -5.15
N ARG A 355 15.21 53.97 -6.22
CA ARG A 355 14.37 54.64 -7.23
C ARG A 355 13.05 55.16 -6.65
N LEU A 356 12.47 54.46 -5.66
CA LEU A 356 11.28 54.97 -4.97
C LEU A 356 11.61 56.24 -4.20
N TYR A 357 12.73 56.27 -3.47
CA TYR A 357 13.22 57.47 -2.75
C TYR A 357 13.55 58.65 -3.66
N ASP A 358 13.96 58.40 -4.90
CA ASP A 358 14.23 59.46 -5.87
C ASP A 358 12.94 60.14 -6.39
N VAL A 359 11.79 59.46 -6.33
CA VAL A 359 10.52 59.91 -6.96
C VAL A 359 9.46 60.31 -5.93
N TYR A 360 9.47 59.73 -4.74
CA TYR A 360 8.42 59.89 -3.72
C TYR A 360 8.96 60.37 -2.37
N PRO A 361 8.15 61.05 -1.54
CA PRO A 361 8.53 61.43 -0.18
C PRO A 361 8.81 60.20 0.71
N GLU A 362 9.79 60.33 1.62
CA GLU A 362 10.24 59.27 2.52
C GLU A 362 9.09 58.68 3.36
N GLU A 363 8.17 59.52 3.83
CA GLU A 363 7.03 59.09 4.64
C GLU A 363 6.04 58.22 3.84
N SER A 364 5.88 58.49 2.54
CA SER A 364 5.00 57.71 1.68
C SER A 364 5.59 56.34 1.34
N ILE A 365 6.92 56.28 1.20
CA ILE A 365 7.64 55.04 0.92
C ILE A 365 7.63 54.14 2.14
N ALA A 366 7.83 54.68 3.34
CA ALA A 366 7.75 53.92 4.58
C ALA A 366 6.39 53.22 4.73
N VAL A 367 5.28 53.97 4.60
CA VAL A 367 3.92 53.40 4.68
C VAL A 367 3.67 52.36 3.57
N PHE A 368 4.18 52.60 2.36
CA PHE A 368 4.03 51.65 1.26
C PHE A 368 4.79 50.34 1.51
N LEU A 369 6.01 50.41 2.05
CA LEU A 369 6.80 49.23 2.39
C LEU A 369 6.17 48.43 3.54
N ASP A 370 5.60 49.11 4.53
CA ASP A 370 4.87 48.46 5.63
C ASP A 370 3.63 47.73 5.11
N LEU A 371 2.82 48.37 4.27
CA LEU A 371 1.65 47.74 3.64
C LEU A 371 2.05 46.55 2.75
N LEU A 372 3.14 46.66 1.99
CA LEU A 372 3.67 45.54 1.20
C LEU A 372 4.12 44.38 2.09
N ALA A 373 4.74 44.66 3.24
CA ALA A 373 5.15 43.62 4.18
C ALA A 373 3.93 42.92 4.80
N GLU A 374 2.90 43.67 5.18
CA GLU A 374 1.63 43.12 5.68
C GLU A 374 0.93 42.25 4.63
N ASP A 375 0.79 42.76 3.39
CA ASP A 375 0.16 42.00 2.29
C ASP A 375 0.95 40.73 1.95
N ARG A 376 2.28 40.82 1.95
CA ARG A 376 3.17 39.68 1.75
C ARG A 376 2.96 38.62 2.84
N GLN A 377 2.87 39.03 4.10
CA GLN A 377 2.60 38.12 5.21
C GLN A 377 1.21 37.49 5.06
N ALA A 378 0.17 38.26 4.73
CA ALA A 378 -1.18 37.76 4.53
C ALA A 378 -1.29 36.77 3.36
N ILE A 379 -0.50 36.95 2.29
CA ILE A 379 -0.41 36.00 1.18
C ILE A 379 0.29 34.70 1.63
N LEU A 380 1.39 34.81 2.37
CA LEU A 380 2.10 33.64 2.91
C LEU A 380 1.23 32.83 3.87
N GLU A 381 0.48 33.49 4.75
CA GLU A 381 -0.45 32.83 5.68
C GLU A 381 -1.60 32.15 4.94
N ARG A 382 -2.18 32.80 3.91
CA ARG A 382 -3.19 32.18 3.04
C ARG A 382 -2.63 30.99 2.25
N GLY A 383 -1.39 31.06 1.81
CA GLY A 383 -0.69 29.95 1.16
C GLY A 383 -0.49 28.77 2.11
N ARG A 384 0.03 29.05 3.31
CA ARG A 384 0.20 28.05 4.38
C ARG A 384 -1.12 27.40 4.78
N LYS A 385 -2.19 28.19 4.94
CA LYS A 385 -3.53 27.67 5.26
C LYS A 385 -4.07 26.76 4.17
N ARG A 386 -3.99 27.16 2.90
CA ARG A 386 -4.39 26.30 1.77
C ARG A 386 -3.60 24.99 1.74
N GLN A 387 -2.31 25.06 2.01
CA GLN A 387 -1.44 23.89 2.04
C GLN A 387 -1.77 22.96 3.22
N ASN A 388 -2.01 23.49 4.41
CA ASN A 388 -2.43 22.70 5.57
C ASN A 388 -3.77 22.01 5.30
N ASN A 389 -4.75 22.73 4.75
CA ASN A 389 -6.03 22.15 4.37
C ASN A 389 -5.87 21.00 3.35
N LEU A 390 -4.95 21.14 2.38
CA LEU A 390 -4.64 20.08 1.43
C LEU A 390 -4.02 18.85 2.12
N ILE A 391 -3.06 19.06 3.02
CA ILE A 391 -2.44 17.98 3.80
C ILE A 391 -3.47 17.26 4.66
N GLU A 392 -4.37 17.99 5.33
CA GLU A 392 -5.45 17.42 6.12
C GLU A 392 -6.42 16.60 5.26
N SER A 393 -6.79 17.10 4.07
CA SER A 393 -7.60 16.36 3.10
C SER A 393 -6.92 15.07 2.68
N MET A 394 -5.64 15.12 2.29
CA MET A 394 -4.86 13.93 1.90
C MET A 394 -4.73 12.94 3.06
N ARG A 395 -4.49 13.41 4.28
CA ARG A 395 -4.42 12.54 5.47
C ARG A 395 -5.76 11.85 5.74
N SER A 396 -6.89 12.56 5.59
CA SER A 396 -8.23 12.00 5.75
C SER A 396 -8.52 10.93 4.71
N GLU A 397 -8.17 11.16 3.45
CA GLU A 397 -8.34 10.19 2.36
C GLU A 397 -7.51 8.92 2.59
N VAL A 398 -6.23 9.07 2.95
CA VAL A 398 -5.35 7.93 3.29
C VAL A 398 -5.91 7.16 4.48
N TYR A 399 -6.39 7.84 5.52
CA TYR A 399 -7.00 7.17 6.67
C TYR A 399 -8.24 6.36 6.28
N LYS A 400 -9.11 6.90 5.43
CA LYS A 400 -10.29 6.17 4.90
C LYS A 400 -9.88 4.91 4.14
N GLU A 401 -8.88 5.00 3.29
CA GLU A 401 -8.37 3.86 2.52
C GLU A 401 -7.75 2.79 3.43
N VAL A 402 -6.99 3.19 4.45
CA VAL A 402 -6.44 2.27 5.45
C VAL A 402 -7.56 1.56 6.23
N GLN A 403 -8.61 2.26 6.64
CA GLN A 403 -9.74 1.64 7.34
C GLN A 403 -10.53 0.68 6.42
N ALA A 404 -10.71 1.04 5.15
CA ALA A 404 -11.33 0.16 4.16
C ALA A 404 -10.52 -1.13 3.96
N GLY A 405 -9.20 -1.00 3.78
CA GLY A 405 -8.29 -2.15 3.65
C GLY A 405 -8.26 -3.03 4.91
N LYS A 406 -8.31 -2.42 6.10
CA LYS A 406 -8.41 -3.14 7.38
C LYS A 406 -9.71 -3.94 7.49
N ALA A 407 -10.83 -3.37 7.05
CA ALA A 407 -12.12 -4.06 7.03
C ALA A 407 -12.11 -5.25 6.05
N GLU A 408 -11.54 -5.07 4.85
CA GLU A 408 -11.41 -6.13 3.86
C GLU A 408 -10.48 -7.27 4.33
N TYR A 409 -9.33 -6.94 4.93
CA TYR A 409 -8.43 -7.91 5.54
C TYR A 409 -9.14 -8.73 6.65
N ASN A 410 -9.89 -8.07 7.53
CA ASN A 410 -10.65 -8.75 8.58
C ASN A 410 -11.72 -9.69 8.01
N LYS A 411 -12.38 -9.29 6.92
CA LYS A 411 -13.34 -10.14 6.21
C LYS A 411 -12.66 -11.37 5.60
N ALA A 412 -11.53 -11.20 4.91
CA ALA A 412 -10.75 -12.31 4.36
C ALA A 412 -10.26 -13.25 5.47
N ARG A 413 -9.84 -12.70 6.61
CA ARG A 413 -9.42 -13.46 7.79
C ARG A 413 -10.57 -14.28 8.40
N ALA A 414 -11.78 -13.73 8.46
CA ALA A 414 -12.96 -14.46 8.93
C ALA A 414 -13.27 -15.65 8.01
N ALA A 415 -13.27 -15.43 6.69
CA ALA A 415 -13.47 -16.49 5.71
C ALA A 415 -12.39 -17.60 5.80
N TYR A 416 -11.14 -17.22 6.04
CA TYR A 416 -10.05 -18.18 6.25
C TYR A 416 -10.24 -19.02 7.52
N ARG A 417 -10.77 -18.44 8.62
CA ARG A 417 -11.09 -19.19 9.84
C ARG A 417 -12.21 -20.19 9.59
N GLU A 418 -13.30 -19.76 8.93
CA GLU A 418 -14.40 -20.65 8.54
C GLU A 418 -13.90 -21.83 7.70
N TRP A 419 -12.99 -21.58 6.75
CA TRP A 419 -12.41 -22.63 5.92
C TRP A 419 -11.56 -23.62 6.73
N ASN A 420 -10.74 -23.13 7.67
CA ASN A 420 -9.95 -23.99 8.55
C ASN A 420 -10.82 -24.82 9.50
N GLU A 421 -11.94 -24.28 9.98
CA GLU A 421 -12.91 -25.03 10.80
C GLU A 421 -13.55 -26.17 9.98
N ILE A 422 -13.91 -25.90 8.72
CA ILE A 422 -14.42 -26.93 7.80
C ILE A 422 -13.36 -28.00 7.54
N LEU A 423 -12.11 -27.60 7.28
CA LEU A 423 -11.01 -28.52 7.02
C LEU A 423 -10.76 -29.44 8.23
N SER A 424 -10.72 -28.88 9.44
CA SER A 424 -10.57 -29.66 10.68
C SER A 424 -11.69 -30.68 10.86
N LEU A 425 -12.93 -30.32 10.52
CA LEU A 425 -14.08 -31.22 10.63
C LEU A 425 -14.01 -32.36 9.59
N VAL A 426 -13.54 -32.06 8.37
CA VAL A 426 -13.31 -33.07 7.34
C VAL A 426 -12.19 -34.03 7.74
N GLU A 427 -11.10 -33.53 8.29
CA GLU A 427 -9.99 -34.35 8.81
C GLU A 427 -10.45 -35.28 9.94
N GLU A 428 -11.27 -34.78 10.87
CA GLU A 428 -11.86 -35.57 11.95
C GLU A 428 -12.77 -36.68 11.39
N MET A 429 -13.66 -36.36 10.45
CA MET A 429 -14.52 -37.35 9.78
C MET A 429 -13.70 -38.42 9.02
N MET A 430 -12.62 -38.03 8.34
CA MET A 430 -11.73 -38.97 7.64
C MET A 430 -11.00 -39.89 8.63
N TYR A 431 -10.59 -39.36 9.78
CA TYR A 431 -9.92 -40.13 10.82
C TYR A 431 -10.87 -41.14 11.49
N GLU A 432 -12.12 -40.74 11.75
CA GLU A 432 -13.16 -41.65 12.26
C GLU A 432 -13.49 -42.76 11.24
N ALA A 433 -13.68 -42.40 9.97
CA ALA A 433 -13.93 -43.37 8.89
C ALA A 433 -12.77 -44.35 8.69
N SER A 434 -11.53 -43.93 8.98
CA SER A 434 -10.34 -44.80 8.89
C SER A 434 -10.18 -45.71 10.11
N ASN A 435 -10.80 -45.41 11.25
CA ASN A 435 -10.63 -46.13 12.52
C ASN A 435 -11.84 -46.99 12.91
N GLU A 436 -13.01 -46.81 12.28
CA GLU A 436 -14.08 -47.81 12.38
C GLU A 436 -13.60 -49.14 11.77
N VAL A 437 -13.27 -50.08 12.67
CA VAL A 437 -12.98 -51.48 12.35
C VAL A 437 -14.18 -52.07 11.61
N ILE A 438 -13.93 -52.60 10.41
CA ILE A 438 -14.89 -53.30 9.57
C ILE A 438 -15.44 -54.52 10.34
N GLU A 439 -16.56 -54.34 11.04
CA GLU A 439 -17.54 -55.41 11.27
C GLU A 439 -18.70 -55.19 10.29
N ASP A 440 -18.84 -56.15 9.36
CA ASP A 440 -19.88 -56.30 8.32
C ASP A 440 -20.83 -55.09 8.13
N VAL A 441 -20.36 -54.11 7.35
CA VAL A 441 -21.18 -52.99 6.89
C VAL A 441 -22.09 -53.49 5.76
N PRO A 442 -23.42 -53.31 5.83
CA PRO A 442 -24.35 -53.76 4.80
C PRO A 442 -24.06 -53.07 3.46
N GLN A 443 -24.09 -53.85 2.37
CA GLN A 443 -23.73 -53.49 0.98
C GLN A 443 -24.27 -52.12 0.47
N GLN A 444 -25.31 -51.56 1.07
CA GLN A 444 -25.83 -50.23 0.72
C GLN A 444 -24.91 -49.07 1.13
N LYS A 445 -24.19 -49.17 2.26
CA LYS A 445 -23.25 -48.12 2.70
C LYS A 445 -21.97 -48.12 1.85
N GLU A 446 -21.53 -49.30 1.39
CA GLU A 446 -20.36 -49.43 0.51
C GLU A 446 -20.61 -48.82 -0.88
N ILE A 447 -21.84 -48.94 -1.40
CA ILE A 447 -22.28 -48.27 -2.63
C ILE A 447 -22.34 -46.74 -2.45
N LEU A 448 -22.79 -46.26 -1.29
CA LEU A 448 -22.80 -44.81 -1.00
C LEU A 448 -21.37 -44.24 -0.90
N LEU A 449 -20.48 -44.95 -0.22
CA LEU A 449 -19.09 -44.52 -0.03
C LEU A 449 -18.30 -44.53 -1.34
N THR A 450 -18.52 -45.53 -2.19
CA THR A 450 -17.93 -45.56 -3.54
C THR A 450 -18.45 -44.44 -4.42
N ASN A 451 -19.75 -44.11 -4.36
CA ASN A 451 -20.31 -42.97 -5.06
C ASN A 451 -19.72 -41.63 -4.57
N MET A 452 -19.57 -41.45 -3.25
CA MET A 452 -18.93 -40.25 -2.68
C MET A 452 -17.46 -40.13 -3.10
N ILE A 453 -16.71 -41.24 -3.13
CA ILE A 453 -15.31 -41.23 -3.58
C ILE A 453 -15.22 -40.85 -5.07
N THR A 454 -16.13 -41.34 -5.92
CA THR A 454 -16.17 -40.92 -7.32
C THR A 454 -16.56 -39.47 -7.49
N ASP A 455 -17.50 -38.96 -6.68
CA ASP A 455 -17.92 -37.56 -6.73
C ASP A 455 -16.80 -36.63 -6.24
N ILE A 456 -16.06 -37.00 -5.19
CA ILE A 456 -14.88 -36.27 -4.70
C ILE A 456 -13.81 -36.19 -5.80
N LYS A 457 -13.52 -37.31 -6.47
CA LYS A 457 -12.57 -37.32 -7.59
C LYS A 457 -13.02 -36.46 -8.76
N GLN A 458 -14.31 -36.48 -9.10
CA GLN A 458 -14.85 -35.59 -10.11
C GLN A 458 -14.72 -34.12 -9.71
N THR A 459 -14.94 -33.78 -8.44
CA THR A 459 -14.74 -32.40 -7.97
C THR A 459 -13.27 -32.01 -7.97
N GLU A 460 -12.36 -32.92 -7.61
CA GLU A 460 -10.91 -32.69 -7.67
C GLU A 460 -10.45 -32.41 -9.11
N ASP A 461 -10.90 -33.22 -10.07
CA ASP A 461 -10.60 -33.02 -11.50
C ASP A 461 -11.14 -31.67 -12.01
N LEU A 462 -12.36 -31.28 -11.61
CA LEU A 462 -12.94 -29.98 -11.96
C LEU A 462 -12.16 -28.81 -11.35
N VAL A 463 -11.70 -28.93 -10.09
CA VAL A 463 -10.89 -27.90 -9.42
C VAL A 463 -9.53 -27.76 -10.10
N VAL A 464 -8.89 -28.86 -10.50
CA VAL A 464 -7.63 -28.85 -11.24
C VAL A 464 -7.80 -28.22 -12.62
N GLU A 465 -8.90 -28.53 -13.33
CA GLU A 465 -9.21 -27.91 -14.62
C GLU A 465 -9.43 -26.39 -14.47
N GLU A 466 -10.11 -25.95 -13.41
CA GLU A 466 -10.34 -24.53 -13.12
C GLU A 466 -9.05 -23.80 -12.69
N ALA A 467 -8.18 -24.43 -11.91
CA ALA A 467 -6.87 -23.87 -11.57
C ALA A 467 -6.02 -23.64 -12.83
N CYS A 468 -6.03 -24.61 -13.76
CA CYS A 468 -5.36 -24.50 -15.06
C CYS A 468 -5.94 -23.35 -15.91
N LYS A 469 -7.26 -23.18 -15.95
CA LYS A 469 -7.90 -22.02 -16.63
C LYS A 469 -7.53 -20.69 -15.96
N GLY A 470 -7.41 -20.68 -14.63
CA GLY A 470 -6.93 -19.54 -13.86
C GLY A 470 -5.52 -19.10 -14.26
N GLU A 471 -4.58 -20.06 -14.41
CA GLU A 471 -3.22 -19.79 -14.89
C GLU A 471 -3.20 -19.22 -16.31
N ILE A 472 -4.02 -19.75 -17.21
CA ILE A 472 -4.13 -19.22 -18.59
C ILE A 472 -4.70 -17.79 -18.59
N LEU A 473 -5.62 -17.48 -17.68
CA LEU A 473 -6.20 -16.13 -17.54
C LEU A 473 -5.19 -15.14 -16.95
N THR A 474 -4.43 -15.53 -15.94
CA THR A 474 -3.38 -14.67 -15.37
C THR A 474 -2.27 -14.40 -16.38
N GLU A 475 -1.85 -15.40 -17.16
CA GLU A 475 -0.90 -15.21 -18.27
C GLU A 475 -1.42 -14.18 -19.28
N LYS A 476 -2.69 -14.31 -19.71
CA LYS A 476 -3.33 -13.33 -20.63
C LYS A 476 -3.47 -11.93 -20.03
N ILE A 477 -3.67 -11.80 -18.73
CA ILE A 477 -3.72 -10.50 -18.04
C ILE A 477 -2.33 -9.88 -17.98
N VAL A 478 -1.30 -10.67 -17.68
CA VAL A 478 0.10 -10.23 -17.69
C VAL A 478 0.47 -9.75 -19.09
N ASP A 479 0.16 -10.52 -20.13
CA ASP A 479 0.37 -10.12 -21.52
C ASP A 479 -0.36 -8.82 -21.86
N ALA A 480 -1.65 -8.70 -21.52
CA ALA A 480 -2.42 -7.49 -21.75
C ALA A 480 -1.84 -6.26 -21.01
N ASN A 481 -1.30 -6.45 -19.81
CA ASN A 481 -0.68 -5.38 -19.04
C ASN A 481 0.70 -4.98 -19.60
N VAL A 482 1.52 -5.94 -20.01
CA VAL A 482 2.80 -5.69 -20.70
C VAL A 482 2.58 -4.89 -21.98
N TRP A 483 1.54 -5.23 -22.75
CA TRP A 483 1.15 -4.48 -23.94
C TRP A 483 0.67 -3.05 -23.65
N LYS A 484 0.08 -2.81 -22.48
CA LYS A 484 -0.40 -1.48 -22.05
C LYS A 484 0.74 -0.51 -21.69
N PHE A 485 1.92 -1.03 -21.33
CA PHE A 485 3.12 -0.24 -21.07
C PHE A 485 3.99 0.00 -22.32
N SER A 486 3.83 -0.81 -23.38
CA SER A 486 4.65 -0.72 -24.60
C SER A 486 4.06 0.16 -25.71
N THR A 487 2.83 0.67 -25.58
CA THR A 487 2.13 1.43 -26.63
C THR A 487 2.35 2.94 -26.56
N GLN A 488 3.46 3.40 -25.97
CA GLN A 488 3.72 4.83 -25.88
C GLN A 488 4.11 5.49 -27.21
N ASP A 489 4.30 4.75 -28.33
CA ASP A 489 4.81 5.37 -29.56
C ASP A 489 4.18 5.03 -30.92
N ASP A 490 3.16 4.17 -31.11
CA ASP A 490 2.64 3.93 -32.47
C ASP A 490 1.11 3.91 -32.64
N GLU A 491 0.66 4.85 -33.48
CA GLU A 491 -0.60 5.03 -34.22
C GLU A 491 -1.90 4.41 -33.66
N GLY A 492 -2.63 5.27 -32.94
CA GLY A 492 -3.96 5.00 -32.40
C GLY A 492 -5.06 4.80 -33.45
N LYS A 493 -5.84 3.73 -33.25
CA LYS A 493 -7.32 3.68 -33.25
C LYS A 493 -7.86 2.25 -33.27
N ASN A 494 -7.08 1.25 -33.70
CA ASN A 494 -7.53 -0.15 -33.75
C ASN A 494 -7.31 -0.94 -32.44
N SER A 495 -6.24 -0.68 -31.69
CA SER A 495 -5.92 -1.44 -30.47
C SER A 495 -6.95 -1.23 -29.34
N ALA A 496 -7.53 -0.04 -29.22
CA ALA A 496 -8.52 0.27 -28.19
C ALA A 496 -9.81 -0.56 -28.33
N TRP A 497 -10.24 -0.85 -29.57
CA TRP A 497 -11.43 -1.68 -29.81
C TRP A 497 -11.15 -3.16 -29.50
N GLU A 498 -9.94 -3.65 -29.82
CA GLU A 498 -9.53 -5.02 -29.55
C GLU A 498 -9.40 -5.28 -28.04
N ILE A 499 -8.82 -4.33 -27.30
CA ILE A 499 -8.76 -4.37 -25.83
C ILE A 499 -10.19 -4.35 -25.25
N LYS A 500 -11.06 -3.47 -25.72
CA LYS A 500 -12.45 -3.40 -25.25
C LYS A 500 -13.21 -4.70 -25.54
N SER A 501 -13.01 -5.28 -26.72
CA SER A 501 -13.62 -6.56 -27.13
C SER A 501 -13.10 -7.74 -26.30
N ALA A 502 -11.80 -7.75 -25.97
CA ALA A 502 -11.20 -8.75 -25.09
C ALA A 502 -11.73 -8.64 -23.65
N MET A 503 -11.83 -7.41 -23.10
CA MET A 503 -12.42 -7.17 -21.78
C MET A 503 -13.89 -7.60 -21.72
N GLU A 504 -14.68 -7.34 -22.76
CA GLU A 504 -16.09 -7.75 -22.84
C GLU A 504 -16.24 -9.29 -22.96
N ARG A 505 -15.24 -9.98 -23.50
CA ARG A 505 -15.20 -11.45 -23.57
C ARG A 505 -14.88 -12.04 -22.19
N LEU A 506 -13.85 -11.52 -21.52
CA LEU A 506 -13.50 -11.90 -20.15
C LEU A 506 -14.65 -11.68 -19.18
N ARG A 507 -15.38 -10.56 -19.32
CA ARG A 507 -16.54 -10.26 -18.48
C ARG A 507 -17.66 -11.29 -18.63
N ARG A 508 -17.91 -11.77 -19.84
CA ARG A 508 -18.89 -12.83 -20.11
C ARG A 508 -18.45 -14.18 -19.54
N GLU A 509 -17.17 -14.51 -19.66
CA GLU A 509 -16.60 -15.72 -19.07
C GLU A 509 -16.72 -15.71 -17.54
N ILE A 510 -16.38 -14.60 -16.88
CA ILE A 510 -16.56 -14.43 -15.43
C ILE A 510 -18.02 -14.64 -15.02
N GLU A 511 -18.98 -14.11 -15.79
CA GLU A 511 -20.40 -14.28 -15.46
C GLU A 511 -20.86 -15.73 -15.63
N THR A 512 -20.36 -16.45 -16.64
CA THR A 512 -20.61 -17.89 -16.76
C THR A 512 -20.03 -18.68 -15.59
N TYR A 513 -18.83 -18.32 -15.10
CA TYR A 513 -18.23 -18.98 -13.94
C TYR A 513 -19.02 -18.76 -12.65
N LYS A 514 -19.56 -17.56 -12.43
CA LYS A 514 -20.44 -17.29 -11.27
C LYS A 514 -21.65 -18.22 -11.25
N ILE A 515 -22.27 -18.45 -12.41
CA ILE A 515 -23.43 -19.35 -12.53
C ILE A 515 -23.04 -20.79 -12.19
N VAL A 516 -21.88 -21.26 -12.67
CA VAL A 516 -21.38 -22.62 -12.38
C VAL A 516 -21.11 -22.78 -10.88
N ILE A 517 -20.48 -21.80 -10.23
CA ILE A 517 -20.19 -21.82 -8.80
C ILE A 517 -21.49 -21.88 -7.97
N GLU A 518 -22.50 -21.07 -8.32
CA GLU A 518 -23.79 -21.10 -7.61
C GLU A 518 -24.52 -22.44 -7.79
N ASN A 519 -24.45 -23.04 -8.98
CA ASN A 519 -25.00 -24.38 -9.20
C ASN A 519 -24.28 -25.45 -8.36
N GLN A 520 -22.95 -25.37 -8.25
CA GLN A 520 -22.20 -26.31 -7.40
C GLN A 520 -22.50 -26.12 -5.91
N LYS A 521 -22.61 -24.87 -5.43
CA LYS A 521 -23.05 -24.60 -4.06
C LYS A 521 -24.42 -25.19 -3.77
N HIS A 522 -25.36 -25.06 -4.70
CA HIS A 522 -26.69 -25.64 -4.56
C HIS A 522 -26.63 -27.16 -4.46
N ARG A 523 -25.82 -27.81 -5.31
CA ARG A 523 -25.65 -29.27 -5.28
C ARG A 523 -24.96 -29.78 -4.02
N ILE A 524 -23.93 -29.09 -3.53
CA ILE A 524 -23.29 -29.41 -2.25
C ILE A 524 -24.32 -29.34 -1.12
N LYS A 525 -25.19 -28.32 -1.15
CA LYS A 525 -26.28 -28.19 -0.17
C LYS A 525 -27.28 -29.35 -0.26
N GLU A 526 -27.71 -29.74 -1.45
CA GLU A 526 -28.61 -30.90 -1.63
C GLU A 526 -27.99 -32.21 -1.12
N LEU A 527 -26.70 -32.43 -1.39
CA LEU A 527 -25.99 -33.62 -0.89
C LEU A 527 -25.88 -33.60 0.64
N ARG A 528 -25.65 -32.43 1.24
CA ARG A 528 -25.64 -32.26 2.70
C ARG A 528 -27.01 -32.57 3.32
N ASP A 529 -28.07 -32.01 2.74
CA ASP A 529 -29.45 -32.23 3.19
C ASP A 529 -29.86 -33.72 3.08
N GLN A 530 -29.32 -34.45 2.09
CA GLN A 530 -29.53 -35.90 1.95
C GLN A 530 -28.74 -36.72 2.98
N LEU A 531 -27.53 -36.28 3.32
CA LEU A 531 -26.69 -36.94 4.33
C LEU A 531 -27.30 -36.82 5.72
N ASP A 532 -27.89 -35.66 6.05
CA ASP A 532 -28.54 -35.40 7.34
C ASP A 532 -29.86 -36.17 7.53
N TYR A 533 -30.41 -36.76 6.45
CA TYR A 533 -31.67 -37.51 6.47
C TYR A 533 -31.48 -39.03 6.66
N VAL A 534 -30.25 -39.53 6.56
CA VAL A 534 -29.87 -40.95 6.75
C VAL A 534 -29.29 -41.14 8.14
#